data_AF-A0A1F9QLW8-F1
#
_entry.id   AF-A0A1F9QLW8-F1
#
_cell.length_a   1.000
_cell.length_b   1.000
_cell.length_c   1.000
_cell.angle_alpha   90.00
_cell.angle_beta   90.00
_cell.angle_gamma   90.00
#
_symmetry.space_group_name_H-M   'P 1'
#
loop_
_entity.id
_entity.type
_entity.pdbx_description
1 polymer ?
#
loop_
_entity_poly.entity_id
_entity_poly.type
_entity_poly.pdbx_seq_one_letter_code
_entity_poly.pdbx_strand_id
1 'polypeptide(L)' 'MDQLVIYILLVFAASFLLTMMALRDIILKDFGSTRAKFIWHFIAIVPLVGWLVYLVFGYKKGRRKPI' A
#
# COMPACT_ATOMS: atom_id res chain seq x y z
N MET A 1 -23.51 -6.80 -4.01
CA MET A 1 -22.14 -6.33 -4.25
C MET A 1 -21.30 -7.55 -4.55
N ASP A 2 -20.48 -7.54 -5.60
CA ASP A 2 -19.65 -8.70 -5.98
C ASP A 2 -18.65 -9.06 -4.86
N GLN A 3 -18.43 -10.36 -4.61
CA GLN A 3 -17.52 -10.81 -3.53
C GLN A 3 -16.08 -10.32 -3.74
N LEU A 4 -15.61 -10.26 -4.99
CA LEU A 4 -14.30 -9.72 -5.33
C LEU A 4 -14.17 -8.26 -4.88
N VAL A 5 -15.22 -7.46 -5.12
CA VAL A 5 -15.25 -6.04 -4.74
C VAL A 5 -15.17 -5.90 -3.22
N ILE A 6 -15.86 -6.76 -2.47
CA ILE A 6 -15.77 -6.79 -1.00
C ILE A 6 -14.32 -7.08 -0.56
N TYR A 7 -13.65 -8.07 -1.15
CA TYR A 7 -12.27 -8.40 -0.81
C TYR A 7 -11.30 -7.26 -1.12
N ILE A 8 -11.46 -6.59 -2.26
CA ILE A 8 -10.63 -5.43 -2.62
C ILE A 8 -10.81 -4.31 -1.60
N LEU A 9 -12.05 -4.03 -1.19
CA LEU A 9 -12.33 -3.00 -0.18
C LEU A 9 -11.74 -3.35 1.18
N LEU A 10 -11.79 -4.62 1.60
CA LEU A 10 -11.17 -5.07 2.85
C LEU A 10 -9.65 -4.93 2.83
N VAL A 11 -8.99 -5.35 1.73
CA VAL A 11 -7.54 -5.17 1.56
C VAL A 11 -7.17 -3.70 1.55
N PHE A 12 -7.94 -2.86 0.83
CA PHE A 12 -7.74 -1.41 0.83
C PHE A 12 -7.86 -0.81 2.23
N ALA A 13 -8.91 -1.15 2.97
CA ALA A 13 -9.13 -0.66 4.34
C ALA A 13 -7.99 -1.08 5.28
N ALA A 14 -7.57 -2.34 5.24
CA ALA A 14 -6.46 -2.84 6.05
C ALA A 14 -5.14 -2.14 5.69
N SER A 15 -4.79 -2.05 4.40
CA SER A 15 -3.59 -1.34 3.93
C SER A 15 -3.60 0.13 4.35
N PHE A 16 -4.74 0.81 4.21
CA PHE A 16 -4.89 2.21 4.60
C PHE A 16 -4.68 2.42 6.10
N LEU A 17 -5.31 1.60 6.94
CA LEU A 17 -5.16 1.69 8.40
C LEU A 17 -3.71 1.48 8.83
N LEU A 18 -3.04 0.46 8.29
CA LEU A 18 -1.63 0.20 8.59
C LEU A 18 -0.72 1.35 8.13
N THR A 19 -0.96 1.92 6.94
CA THR A 19 -0.23 3.10 6.48
C THR A 19 -0.46 4.31 7.40
N MET A 20 -1.69 4.57 7.85
CA MET A 20 -1.96 5.67 8.79
C MET A 20 -1.27 5.46 10.15
N MET A 21 -1.30 4.24 10.68
CA MET A 21 -0.61 3.90 11.92
C MET A 21 0.91 4.09 11.79
N ALA A 22 1.50 3.65 10.68
CA ALA A 22 2.92 3.84 10.39
C ALA A 22 3.29 5.32 10.24
N LEU A 23 2.50 6.11 9.51
CA LEU A 23 2.75 7.54 9.37
C LEU A 23 2.67 8.28 10.71
N ARG A 24 1.68 7.95 11.55
CA ARG A 24 1.59 8.50 12.91
C ARG A 24 2.83 8.16 13.73
N ASP A 25 3.27 6.91 13.70
CA ASP A 25 4.48 6.47 14.40
C ASP A 25 5.73 7.23 13.92
N ILE A 26 5.90 7.39 12.61
CA ILE A 26 7.02 8.13 12.03
C ILE A 26 6.96 9.60 12.47
N ILE A 27 5.80 10.25 12.45
CA ILE A 27 5.66 11.65 12.89
C ILE A 27 6.12 11.82 14.34
N LEU A 28 5.73 10.89 15.22
CA LEU A 28 6.03 10.96 16.66
C LEU A 28 7.48 10.61 17.01
N LYS A 29 8.19 9.88 16.16
CA LYS A 29 9.59 9.48 16.41
C LYS A 29 10.61 10.49 15.89
N ASP A 30 11.74 10.56 16.58
CA ASP A 30 12.96 11.19 16.09
C ASP A 30 13.81 10.16 15.34
N PHE A 31 14.30 10.54 14.17
CA PHE A 31 15.14 9.71 13.29
C PHE A 31 16.57 10.28 13.16
N GLY A 32 16.93 11.27 13.97
CA GLY A 32 18.24 11.92 13.97
C GLY A 32 18.51 12.82 12.74
N SER A 33 17.71 12.71 11.68
CA SER A 33 17.73 13.63 10.55
C SER A 33 16.39 13.67 9.82
N THR A 34 16.08 14.83 9.23
CA THR A 34 14.90 15.02 8.39
C THR A 34 14.92 14.10 7.16
N ARG A 35 16.10 13.86 6.57
CA ARG A 35 16.26 12.96 5.42
C ARG A 35 15.85 11.53 5.77
N ALA A 36 16.31 11.00 6.90
CA ALA A 36 15.93 9.67 7.36
C ALA A 36 14.41 9.58 7.56
N LYS A 37 13.81 10.61 8.18
CA LYS A 37 12.37 10.69 8.40
C LYS A 37 11.56 10.65 7.09
N PHE A 38 11.99 11.37 6.05
CA PHE A 38 11.33 11.36 4.74
C PHE A 38 11.39 9.99 4.04
N ILE A 39 12.51 9.28 4.14
CA ILE A 39 12.64 7.92 3.56
C ILE A 39 11.58 6.99 4.16
N TRP A 40 11.37 7.04 5.48
CA TRP A 40 10.36 6.21 6.13
C TRP A 40 8.93 6.58 5.74
N HIS A 41 8.62 7.86 5.54
CA HIS A 41 7.31 8.28 5.02
C HIS A 41 7.05 7.68 3.63
N PHE A 42 8.06 7.68 2.75
CA PHE A 42 7.92 7.11 1.41
C PHE A 42 7.68 5.59 1.47
N ILE A 43 8.42 4.88 2.31
CA ILE A 43 8.25 3.43 2.52
C ILE A 43 6.86 3.10 3.09
N ALA A 44 6.35 3.89 4.03
CA ALA A 44 5.05 3.64 4.67
C ALA A 44 3.85 3.70 3.70
N ILE A 45 3.99 4.36 2.55
CA ILE A 45 2.94 4.50 1.52
C ILE A 45 2.87 3.26 0.61
N VAL A 46 3.95 2.46 0.53
CA VAL A 46 4.03 1.29 -0.36
C VAL A 46 2.87 0.30 -0.19
N PRO A 47 2.42 -0.07 1.02
CA PRO A 47 1.29 -1.00 1.22
C PRO A 47 -0.05 -0.51 0.64
N LEU A 48 -0.20 0.82 0.49
CA LEU A 48 -1.40 1.42 -0.11
C LEU A 48 -1.30 1.45 -1.63
N VAL A 49 -0.13 1.81 -2.17
CA VAL A 49 0.04 2.08 -3.62
C VAL A 49 0.46 0.85 -4.42
N GLY A 50 1.25 -0.06 -3.84
CA GLY A 50 1.91 -1.14 -4.59
C GLY A 50 0.94 -2.08 -5.32
N TRP A 51 -0.11 -2.56 -4.64
CA TRP A 51 -1.10 -3.43 -5.26
C TRP A 51 -2.03 -2.66 -6.21
N LEU A 52 -2.32 -1.37 -5.93
CA LEU A 52 -3.08 -0.50 -6.84
C LEU A 52 -2.35 -0.34 -8.18
N VAL A 53 -1.04 -0.11 -8.17
CA VAL A 53 -0.22 -0.01 -9.39
C VAL A 53 -0.32 -1.31 -10.20
N TYR A 54 -0.26 -2.47 -9.56
CA TYR A 54 -0.46 -3.74 -10.25
C TYR A 54 -1.87 -3.85 -10.85
N LEU A 55 -2.91 -3.50 -10.11
CA LEU A 55 -4.29 -3.54 -10.61
C LEU A 55 -4.59 -2.53 -11.72
N VAL A 56 -3.86 -1.42 -11.79
CA VAL A 56 -4.05 -0.42 -12.87
C VAL A 56 -3.24 -0.80 -14.11
N PHE A 57 -1.97 -1.17 -13.94
CA PHE A 57 -1.03 -1.32 -15.06
C PHE A 57 -0.62 -2.77 -15.33
N GLY A 58 -0.51 -3.60 -14.29
CA GLY A 58 0.05 -4.94 -14.37
C GLY A 58 -0.95 -6.02 -14.75
N TYR A 59 -2.20 -5.91 -14.29
CA TYR A 59 -3.17 -7.01 -14.39
C TYR A 59 -3.49 -7.43 -15.83
N LYS A 60 -3.42 -6.48 -16.79
CA LYS A 60 -3.65 -6.76 -18.22
C LYS A 60 -2.44 -7.35 -18.93
N LYS A 61 -1.25 -7.31 -18.32
CA LYS A 61 0.01 -7.74 -18.97
C LYS A 61 0.24 -9.25 -18.86
N GLY A 62 -0.43 -9.94 -17.94
CA GLY A 62 -0.36 -11.40 -17.80
C GLY A 62 -1.41 -12.11 -18.64
N ARG A 63 -1.06 -13.21 -19.30
CA ARG A 63 -2.02 -14.17 -19.88
C ARG A 63 -1.99 -15.44 -19.06
N ARG A 64 -3.17 -15.98 -18.71
CA ARG A 64 -3.26 -17.31 -18.10
C ARG A 64 -2.79 -18.33 -19.14
N LYS A 65 -1.79 -19.15 -18.79
CA LYS A 65 -1.44 -20.30 -19.62
C LYS A 65 -2.61 -21.29 -19.55
N PRO A 66 -3.09 -21.84 -20.68
CA PRO A 66 -3.95 -23.00 -20.63
C PRO A 66 -3.15 -24.12 -19.95
N ILE A 67 -3.71 -24.67 -18.88
CA ILE A 67 -3.24 -25.91 -18.24
C ILE A 67 -3.92 -27.06 -18.98
#